data_AF-A0A5C9EKF9-F1
#
_entry.id   AF-A0A5C9EKF9-F1
#
_cell.length_a   1.000
_cell.length_b   1.000
_cell.length_c   1.000
_cell.angle_alpha   90.00
_cell.angle_beta   90.00
_cell.angle_gamma   90.00
#
_symmetry.space_group_name_H-M   'P 1'
#
loop_
_entity.id
_entity.type
_entity.pdbx_description
1 polymer ?
#
loop_
_entity_poly.entity_id
_entity_poly.type
_entity_poly.pdbx_seq_one_letter_code
_entity_poly.pdbx_strand_id
1 'polypeptide(L)'
;MPPFWMEIWIELMILQTFIGYSFVIANACIGLANIKDLNLMKGNLKLVKAHKWFGRIEGIIFFVIVGQCLYMFAQHVLASDPNLYRPSGIWSHAWFGGFLALVLVSTKLIIAKFRKDDIYNYGHILGPIGVIGWSISHWTSLYNFYFVVYPGFTRSVILVPPNIVWTGIVPFIIGFVLFLIVMNQTREATKEKDRFSINQIAFILHGITFGYERSAKELLGKPALYKYVVPETYEFIERMMNMSGFDMKKLERMSLNDAMKEFSKMAEEIEMAEKIKIKWKSEDTFTIESINCSTARVRSVMNEQELEDAVCPWALFSASIVNKLTGKELAIKPSKFNEIGAITELKILEQKEKS
;
A
#
# COMPACT_ATOMS: atom_id res chain seq x y z
N MET A 1 3.54 25.17 -39.35
CA MET A 1 4.32 25.40 -38.12
C MET A 1 3.37 25.36 -36.94
N PRO A 2 3.69 24.65 -35.86
CA PRO A 2 2.82 24.60 -34.68
C PRO A 2 2.71 26.00 -34.03
N PRO A 3 1.53 26.37 -33.50
CA PRO A 3 1.39 27.62 -32.75
C PRO A 3 2.16 27.55 -31.42
N PHE A 4 2.59 28.69 -30.89
CA PHE A 4 3.38 28.80 -29.66
C PHE A 4 2.83 28.00 -28.47
N TRP A 5 1.51 28.03 -28.27
CA TRP A 5 0.87 27.29 -27.17
C TRP A 5 1.04 25.77 -27.32
N MET A 6 1.13 25.26 -28.56
CA MET A 6 1.32 23.85 -28.85
C MET A 6 2.77 23.42 -28.56
N GLU A 7 3.76 24.25 -28.89
CA GLU A 7 5.16 24.00 -28.53
C GLU A 7 5.35 23.96 -27.00
N ILE A 8 4.74 24.90 -26.26
CA ILE A 8 4.75 24.88 -24.79
C ILE A 8 4.08 23.62 -24.24
N TRP A 9 2.92 23.27 -24.79
CA TRP A 9 2.17 22.12 -24.32
C TRP A 9 2.95 20.81 -24.52
N ILE A 10 3.64 20.65 -25.66
CA ILE A 10 4.51 19.50 -25.90
C ILE A 10 5.70 19.49 -24.92
N GLU A 11 6.34 20.63 -24.67
CA GLU A 11 7.42 20.71 -23.65
C GLU A 11 6.92 20.34 -22.25
N LEU A 12 5.70 20.74 -21.89
CA LEU A 12 5.08 20.34 -20.62
C LEU A 12 4.84 18.83 -20.54
N MET A 13 4.47 18.17 -21.64
CA MET A 13 4.35 16.70 -21.68
C MET A 13 5.69 16.02 -21.41
N ILE A 14 6.78 16.54 -21.99
CA ILE A 14 8.13 16.02 -21.75
C ILE A 14 8.57 16.28 -20.32
N LEU A 15 8.27 17.46 -19.76
CA LEU A 15 8.54 17.76 -18.35
C LEU A 15 7.77 16.83 -17.42
N GLN A 16 6.50 16.53 -17.70
CA GLN A 16 5.71 15.58 -16.94
C GLN A 16 6.30 14.16 -17.02
N THR A 17 6.75 13.74 -18.20
CA THR A 17 7.42 12.45 -18.40
C THR A 17 8.73 12.38 -17.62
N PHE A 18 9.50 13.47 -17.61
CA PHE A 18 10.74 13.62 -16.85
C PHE A 18 10.51 13.53 -15.33
N ILE A 19 9.52 14.26 -14.80
CA ILE A 19 9.16 14.24 -13.38
C ILE A 19 8.63 12.86 -13.00
N GLY A 20 7.69 12.32 -13.78
CA GLY A 20 7.10 11.01 -13.56
C GLY A 20 8.14 9.90 -13.51
N TYR A 21 9.08 9.91 -14.47
CA TYR A 21 10.15 8.92 -14.50
C TYR A 21 11.11 9.04 -13.29
N SER A 22 11.34 10.25 -12.77
CA SER A 22 12.09 10.45 -11.53
C SER A 22 11.44 9.74 -10.34
N PHE A 23 10.11 9.84 -10.22
CA PHE A 23 9.36 9.11 -9.19
C PHE A 23 9.41 7.59 -9.39
N VAL A 24 9.38 7.11 -10.64
CA VAL A 24 9.50 5.68 -10.95
C VAL A 24 10.83 5.13 -10.50
N ILE A 25 11.94 5.84 -10.78
CA ILE A 25 13.27 5.44 -10.32
C ILE A 25 13.33 5.43 -8.79
N ALA A 26 12.83 6.48 -8.14
CA ALA A 26 12.78 6.52 -6.67
C ALA A 26 11.99 5.33 -6.10
N ASN A 27 10.81 5.06 -6.67
CA ASN A 27 9.90 3.99 -6.27
C ASN A 27 10.53 2.59 -6.47
N ALA A 28 11.25 2.41 -7.58
CA ALA A 28 11.99 1.20 -7.90
C ALA A 28 13.15 0.97 -6.91
N CYS A 29 13.92 2.01 -6.60
CA CYS A 29 15.00 1.94 -5.60
C CYS A 29 14.46 1.59 -4.21
N ILE A 30 13.33 2.17 -3.80
CA ILE A 30 12.64 1.80 -2.54
C ILE A 30 12.24 0.31 -2.57
N GLY A 31 11.66 -0.16 -3.68
CA GLY A 31 11.29 -1.58 -3.82
C GLY A 31 12.50 -2.51 -3.76
N LEU A 32 13.59 -2.19 -4.48
CA LEU A 32 14.83 -2.97 -4.53
C LEU A 32 15.54 -3.05 -3.19
N ALA A 33 15.61 -1.93 -2.46
CA ALA A 33 16.20 -1.90 -1.12
C ALA A 33 15.52 -2.87 -0.14
N ASN A 34 14.30 -3.30 -0.45
CA ASN A 34 13.49 -4.19 0.38
C ASN A 34 13.12 -5.52 -0.30
N ILE A 35 13.69 -5.83 -1.48
CA ILE A 35 13.39 -7.05 -2.26
C ILE A 35 13.96 -8.32 -1.60
N LYS A 36 15.13 -8.23 -0.96
CA LYS A 36 15.74 -9.37 -0.25
C LYS A 36 14.97 -9.79 1.01
N ASP A 37 14.06 -8.94 1.47
CA ASP A 37 13.35 -9.16 2.70
C ASP A 37 12.02 -8.39 2.67
N LEU A 38 11.06 -8.88 1.88
CA LEU A 38 9.67 -8.42 1.97
C LEU A 38 9.14 -8.56 3.42
N ASN A 39 9.75 -9.43 4.24
CA ASN A 39 9.51 -9.50 5.69
C ASN A 39 10.17 -8.34 6.49
N LEU A 40 11.19 -7.62 5.99
CA LEU A 40 11.65 -6.34 6.55
C LEU A 40 10.75 -5.15 6.14
N MET A 41 10.10 -5.21 4.98
CA MET A 41 9.03 -4.27 4.65
C MET A 41 7.84 -4.42 5.62
N LYS A 42 7.62 -5.63 6.17
CA LYS A 42 6.70 -5.89 7.29
C LYS A 42 7.27 -5.26 8.58
N GLY A 43 7.10 -3.96 8.75
CA GLY A 43 7.46 -3.29 10.01
C GLY A 43 7.98 -1.86 9.86
N ASN A 44 8.44 -1.47 8.67
CA ASN A 44 8.72 -0.06 8.38
C ASN A 44 7.54 0.56 7.60
N LEU A 45 6.45 0.83 8.34
CA LEU A 45 5.23 1.41 7.78
C LEU A 45 5.48 2.72 7.03
N LYS A 46 6.44 3.54 7.45
CA LYS A 46 6.80 4.79 6.78
C LYS A 46 7.35 4.53 5.37
N LEU A 47 8.22 3.54 5.23
CA LEU A 47 8.77 3.17 3.93
C LEU A 47 7.69 2.58 3.00
N VAL A 48 6.80 1.74 3.53
CA VAL A 48 5.66 1.20 2.77
C VAL A 48 4.70 2.31 2.32
N LYS A 49 4.41 3.28 3.21
CA LYS A 49 3.61 4.47 2.89
C LYS A 49 4.27 5.30 1.78
N ALA A 50 5.58 5.53 1.86
CA ALA A 50 6.32 6.27 0.83
C ALA A 50 6.29 5.55 -0.53
N HIS A 51 6.54 4.23 -0.56
CA HIS A 51 6.46 3.42 -1.79
C HIS A 51 5.07 3.50 -2.44
N LYS A 52 4.00 3.36 -1.65
CA LYS A 52 2.62 3.51 -2.12
C LYS A 52 2.32 4.93 -2.61
N TRP A 53 2.86 5.95 -1.93
CA TRP A 53 2.64 7.35 -2.29
C TRP A 53 3.32 7.69 -3.63
N PHE A 54 4.59 7.32 -3.81
CA PHE A 54 5.27 7.46 -5.10
C PHE A 54 4.57 6.65 -6.20
N GLY A 55 4.14 5.42 -5.92
CA GLY A 55 3.33 4.61 -6.84
C GLY A 55 2.01 5.27 -7.28
N ARG A 56 1.37 6.08 -6.41
CA ARG A 56 0.18 6.86 -6.77
C ARG A 56 0.53 8.07 -7.63
N ILE A 57 1.60 8.79 -7.27
CA ILE A 57 2.06 9.96 -8.02
C ILE A 57 2.45 9.55 -9.44
N GLU A 58 3.28 8.51 -9.60
CA GLU A 58 3.65 8.00 -10.92
C GLU A 58 2.37 7.59 -11.69
N GLY A 59 1.43 6.87 -11.07
CA GLY A 59 0.19 6.47 -11.73
C GLY A 59 -0.65 7.65 -12.23
N ILE A 60 -0.79 8.71 -11.43
CA ILE A 60 -1.53 9.92 -11.81
C ILE A 60 -0.83 10.62 -12.98
N ILE A 61 0.48 10.86 -12.87
CA ILE A 61 1.24 11.53 -13.94
C ILE A 61 1.17 10.72 -15.23
N PHE A 62 1.31 9.39 -15.16
CA PHE A 62 1.23 8.51 -16.32
C PHE A 62 -0.10 8.66 -17.07
N PHE A 63 -1.23 8.59 -16.37
CA PHE A 63 -2.54 8.66 -17.03
C PHE A 63 -2.89 10.06 -17.53
N VAL A 64 -2.36 11.12 -16.91
CA VAL A 64 -2.43 12.48 -17.47
C VAL A 64 -1.69 12.55 -18.81
N ILE A 65 -0.47 12.01 -18.88
CA ILE A 65 0.30 11.95 -20.14
C ILE A 65 -0.42 11.10 -21.18
N VAL A 66 -0.96 9.93 -20.80
CA VAL A 66 -1.75 9.08 -21.71
C VAL A 66 -2.92 9.86 -22.31
N GLY A 67 -3.66 10.62 -21.50
CA GLY A 67 -4.77 11.45 -22.00
C GLY A 67 -4.32 12.48 -23.05
N GLN A 68 -3.18 13.13 -22.83
CA GLN A 68 -2.58 14.08 -23.77
C GLN A 68 -2.05 13.38 -25.05
N CYS A 69 -1.41 12.22 -24.91
CA CYS A 69 -0.95 11.40 -26.04
C CYS A 69 -2.12 10.88 -26.88
N LEU A 70 -3.24 10.49 -26.26
CA LEU A 70 -4.45 10.07 -26.97
C LEU A 70 -5.05 11.21 -27.77
N TYR A 71 -5.04 12.43 -27.23
CA TYR A 71 -5.46 13.61 -27.98
C TYR A 71 -4.57 13.83 -29.21
N MET A 72 -3.24 13.77 -29.08
CA MET A 72 -2.32 13.87 -30.23
C MET A 72 -2.53 12.76 -31.25
N PHE A 73 -2.66 11.53 -30.77
CA PHE A 73 -2.92 10.39 -31.63
C PHE A 73 -4.20 10.59 -32.44
N ALA A 74 -5.28 11.06 -31.82
CA ALA A 74 -6.52 11.38 -32.50
C ALA A 74 -6.32 12.47 -33.57
N GLN A 75 -5.52 13.51 -33.30
CA GLN A 75 -5.19 14.54 -34.31
C GLN A 75 -4.45 13.95 -35.50
N HIS A 76 -3.46 13.07 -35.29
CA HIS A 76 -2.75 12.39 -36.38
C HIS A 76 -3.67 11.45 -37.18
N VAL A 77 -4.60 10.75 -36.53
CA VAL A 77 -5.60 9.91 -37.22
C VAL A 77 -6.54 10.76 -38.07
N LEU A 78 -7.07 11.85 -37.52
CA LEU A 78 -7.96 12.78 -38.25
C LEU A 78 -7.24 13.44 -39.43
N ALA A 79 -5.95 13.70 -39.30
CA ALA A 79 -5.10 14.22 -40.37
C ALA A 79 -4.66 13.14 -41.39
N SER A 80 -5.03 11.87 -41.20
CA SER A 80 -4.58 10.74 -42.03
C SER A 80 -3.04 10.66 -42.16
N ASP A 81 -2.32 10.91 -41.06
CA ASP A 81 -0.86 10.96 -41.07
C ASP A 81 -0.26 9.57 -41.39
N PRO A 82 0.45 9.42 -42.53
CA PRO A 82 1.04 8.14 -42.92
C PRO A 82 2.14 7.67 -41.95
N ASN A 83 2.71 8.57 -41.14
CA ASN A 83 3.73 8.23 -40.16
C ASN A 83 3.18 7.40 -38.99
N LEU A 84 1.86 7.32 -38.80
CA LEU A 84 1.23 6.44 -37.81
C LEU A 84 1.29 4.95 -38.19
N TYR A 85 1.51 4.63 -39.46
CA TYR A 85 1.43 3.27 -40.00
C TYR A 85 2.75 2.77 -40.58
N ARG A 86 3.80 3.60 -40.53
CA ARG A 86 5.13 3.28 -41.02
C ARG A 86 6.15 3.50 -39.91
N PRO A 87 7.23 2.70 -39.84
CA PRO A 87 8.29 2.90 -38.85
C PRO A 87 8.80 4.35 -38.88
N SER A 88 8.56 5.07 -37.80
CA SER A 88 8.88 6.49 -37.61
C SER A 88 8.97 6.79 -36.11
N GLY A 89 9.45 7.98 -35.72
CA GLY A 89 9.41 8.40 -34.31
C GLY A 89 7.99 8.49 -33.77
N ILE A 90 7.04 9.00 -34.57
CA ILE A 90 5.62 9.07 -34.23
C ILE A 90 5.05 7.66 -34.01
N TRP A 91 5.33 6.72 -34.92
CA TRP A 91 4.94 5.32 -34.80
C TRP A 91 5.52 4.66 -33.54
N SER A 92 6.82 4.85 -33.31
CA SER A 92 7.52 4.25 -32.17
C SER A 92 6.97 4.78 -30.84
N HIS A 93 6.65 6.08 -30.77
CA HIS A 93 6.05 6.68 -29.60
C HIS A 93 4.59 6.25 -29.41
N ALA A 94 3.77 6.20 -30.46
CA ALA A 94 2.37 5.83 -30.34
C ALA A 94 2.17 4.35 -29.96
N TRP A 95 2.83 3.43 -30.68
CA TRP A 95 2.58 1.99 -30.53
C TRP A 95 3.47 1.35 -29.46
N PHE A 96 4.78 1.60 -29.52
CA PHE A 96 5.71 1.00 -28.56
C PHE A 96 5.75 1.81 -27.25
N GLY A 97 5.91 3.13 -27.36
CA GLY A 97 5.92 4.06 -26.23
C GLY A 97 4.59 4.26 -25.52
N GLY A 98 3.50 4.20 -26.28
CA GLY A 98 2.15 4.51 -25.82
C GLY A 98 1.40 3.24 -25.47
N PHE A 99 1.04 2.43 -26.48
CA PHE A 99 0.21 1.25 -26.25
C PHE A 99 0.86 0.19 -25.36
N LEU A 100 2.10 -0.24 -25.65
CA LEU A 100 2.78 -1.25 -24.84
C LEU A 100 3.02 -0.75 -23.41
N ALA A 101 3.50 0.49 -23.23
CA ALA A 101 3.67 1.08 -21.90
C ALA A 101 2.34 1.16 -21.14
N LEU A 102 1.26 1.56 -21.80
CA LEU A 102 -0.09 1.64 -21.22
C LEU A 102 -0.52 0.26 -20.71
N VAL A 103 -0.33 -0.81 -21.49
CA VAL A 103 -0.65 -2.17 -21.08
C VAL A 103 0.16 -2.57 -19.84
N LEU A 104 1.48 -2.38 -19.85
CA LEU A 104 2.36 -2.81 -18.76
C LEU A 104 2.06 -2.04 -17.45
N VAL A 105 1.95 -0.72 -17.53
CA VAL A 105 1.66 0.14 -16.37
C VAL A 105 0.24 -0.09 -15.85
N SER A 106 -0.75 -0.20 -16.74
CA SER A 106 -2.14 -0.49 -16.32
C SER A 106 -2.27 -1.85 -15.67
N THR A 107 -1.58 -2.88 -16.20
CA THR A 107 -1.59 -4.22 -15.61
C THR A 107 -1.05 -4.19 -14.18
N LYS A 108 0.11 -3.54 -13.97
CA LYS A 108 0.66 -3.32 -12.62
C LYS A 108 -0.35 -2.61 -11.71
N LEU A 109 -0.97 -1.52 -12.16
CA LEU A 109 -1.88 -0.72 -11.33
C LEU A 109 -3.21 -1.43 -11.03
N ILE A 110 -3.75 -2.21 -11.98
CA ILE A 110 -4.96 -3.03 -11.79
C ILE A 110 -4.69 -4.12 -10.75
N ILE A 111 -3.60 -4.87 -10.89
CA ILE A 111 -3.19 -5.87 -9.89
C ILE A 111 -2.96 -5.16 -8.55
N ALA A 112 -2.29 -4.00 -8.56
CA ALA A 112 -2.01 -3.23 -7.36
C ALA A 112 -3.27 -2.80 -6.58
N LYS A 113 -4.35 -2.51 -7.30
CA LYS A 113 -5.61 -2.03 -6.73
C LYS A 113 -6.53 -3.16 -6.29
N PHE A 114 -6.65 -4.21 -7.10
CA PHE A 114 -7.70 -5.23 -6.95
C PHE A 114 -7.19 -6.57 -6.42
N ARG A 115 -5.91 -6.90 -6.63
CA ARG A 115 -5.32 -8.20 -6.22
C ARG A 115 -4.15 -7.96 -5.28
N LYS A 116 -4.44 -7.44 -4.09
CA LYS A 116 -3.40 -7.03 -3.13
C LYS A 116 -2.46 -8.17 -2.75
N ASP A 117 -3.00 -9.35 -2.49
CA ASP A 117 -2.20 -10.52 -2.10
C ASP A 117 -1.19 -10.91 -3.20
N ASP A 118 -1.56 -10.79 -4.47
CA ASP A 118 -0.65 -11.03 -5.59
C ASP A 118 0.53 -10.05 -5.63
N ILE A 119 0.35 -8.80 -5.20
CA ILE A 119 1.45 -7.82 -5.17
C ILE A 119 2.51 -8.27 -4.17
N TYR A 120 2.08 -8.85 -3.05
CA TYR A 120 3.03 -9.28 -2.02
C TYR A 120 3.76 -10.55 -2.46
N ASN A 121 3.03 -11.48 -3.09
CA ASN A 121 3.62 -12.71 -3.62
C ASN A 121 4.52 -12.48 -4.85
N TYR A 122 4.07 -11.64 -5.80
CA TYR A 122 4.69 -11.44 -7.11
C TYR A 122 5.26 -10.03 -7.33
N GLY A 123 5.38 -9.23 -6.27
CA GLY A 123 5.84 -7.84 -6.34
C GLY A 123 7.24 -7.69 -6.95
N HIS A 124 8.10 -8.69 -6.73
CA HIS A 124 9.44 -8.75 -7.33
C HIS A 124 9.42 -8.88 -8.86
N ILE A 125 8.32 -9.36 -9.46
CA ILE A 125 8.11 -9.41 -10.92
C ILE A 125 7.29 -8.21 -11.40
N LEU A 126 6.21 -7.89 -10.68
CA LEU A 126 5.27 -6.81 -11.05
C LEU A 126 5.92 -5.41 -10.96
N GLY A 127 6.83 -5.21 -10.01
CA GLY A 127 7.61 -3.97 -9.87
C GLY A 127 8.41 -3.67 -11.14
N PRO A 128 9.35 -4.56 -11.54
CA PRO A 128 10.12 -4.41 -12.77
C PRO A 128 9.27 -4.22 -14.03
N ILE A 129 8.13 -4.92 -14.17
CA ILE A 129 7.22 -4.73 -15.31
C ILE A 129 6.75 -3.28 -15.44
N GLY A 130 6.34 -2.65 -14.33
CA GLY A 130 5.94 -1.25 -14.35
C GLY A 130 7.09 -0.30 -14.66
N VAL A 131 8.29 -0.59 -14.16
CA VAL A 131 9.49 0.20 -14.48
C VAL A 131 9.81 0.10 -15.96
N ILE A 132 9.79 -1.10 -16.55
CA ILE A 132 10.01 -1.32 -17.99
C ILE A 132 8.98 -0.54 -18.81
N GLY A 133 7.70 -0.60 -18.46
CA GLY A 133 6.65 0.17 -19.14
C GLY A 133 6.93 1.67 -19.13
N TRP A 134 7.30 2.22 -17.97
CA TRP A 134 7.70 3.61 -17.83
C TRP A 134 8.97 3.96 -18.59
N SER A 135 10.00 3.10 -18.56
CA SER A 135 11.25 3.31 -19.31
C SER A 135 10.98 3.35 -20.81
N ILE A 136 10.16 2.43 -21.34
CA ILE A 136 9.78 2.41 -22.75
C ILE A 136 9.06 3.71 -23.11
N SER A 137 8.08 4.14 -22.32
CA SER A 137 7.35 5.38 -22.54
C SER A 137 8.27 6.60 -22.49
N HIS A 138 9.16 6.68 -21.50
CA HIS A 138 10.11 7.77 -21.33
C HIS A 138 11.04 7.89 -22.54
N TRP A 139 11.76 6.83 -22.88
CA TRP A 139 12.77 6.87 -23.96
C TRP A 139 12.17 7.11 -25.34
N THR A 140 11.02 6.50 -25.64
CA THR A 140 10.33 6.76 -26.92
C THR A 140 9.77 8.18 -27.00
N SER A 141 9.28 8.74 -25.89
CA SER A 141 8.85 10.15 -25.81
C SER A 141 10.02 11.11 -26.02
N LEU A 142 11.16 10.85 -25.40
CA LEU A 142 12.37 11.64 -25.61
C LEU A 142 12.86 11.55 -27.04
N TYR A 143 12.91 10.34 -27.62
CA TYR A 143 13.31 10.15 -29.01
C TYR A 143 12.41 10.93 -29.97
N ASN A 144 11.09 10.77 -29.84
CA ASN A 144 10.13 11.48 -30.66
C ASN A 144 10.24 13.01 -30.49
N PHE A 145 10.42 13.49 -29.26
CA PHE A 145 10.59 14.92 -29.00
C PHE A 145 11.86 15.46 -29.66
N TYR A 146 13.04 14.95 -29.31
CA TYR A 146 14.31 15.56 -29.75
C TYR A 146 14.62 15.35 -31.23
N PHE A 147 14.19 14.24 -31.83
CA PHE A 147 14.57 13.91 -33.21
C PHE A 147 13.47 14.10 -34.24
N VAL A 148 12.20 14.22 -33.83
CA VAL A 148 11.09 14.40 -34.77
C VAL A 148 10.39 15.73 -34.57
N VAL A 149 10.03 16.07 -33.33
CA VAL A 149 9.19 17.23 -33.05
C VAL A 149 10.01 18.52 -32.90
N TYR A 150 11.04 18.50 -32.06
CA TYR A 150 11.89 19.66 -31.76
C TYR A 150 12.60 20.27 -32.98
N PRO A 151 13.11 19.51 -33.97
CA PRO A 151 13.69 20.09 -35.18
C PRO A 151 12.71 20.96 -35.99
N GLY A 152 11.40 20.76 -35.79
CA GLY A 152 10.35 21.58 -36.40
C GLY A 152 9.92 22.79 -35.56
N PHE A 153 10.51 23.00 -34.37
CA PHE A 153 10.20 24.14 -33.52
C PHE A 153 10.83 25.41 -34.07
N THR A 154 10.13 26.52 -33.87
CA THR A 154 10.63 27.85 -34.28
C THR A 154 11.51 28.49 -33.21
N ARG A 155 11.49 27.95 -31.98
CA ARG A 155 12.19 28.50 -30.81
C ARG A 155 13.06 27.46 -30.11
N SER A 156 13.91 27.96 -29.22
CA SER A 156 14.67 27.12 -28.29
C SER A 156 13.75 26.55 -27.20
N VAL A 157 14.04 25.32 -26.76
CA VAL A 157 13.36 24.67 -25.63
C VAL A 157 13.55 25.51 -24.35
N ILE A 158 12.49 25.67 -23.57
CA ILE A 158 12.49 26.51 -22.35
C ILE A 158 12.39 25.65 -21.08
N LEU A 159 11.52 24.65 -21.06
CA LEU A 159 11.13 23.94 -19.83
C LEU A 159 11.94 22.68 -19.54
N VAL A 160 12.45 22.03 -20.58
CA VAL A 160 13.22 20.78 -20.47
C VAL A 160 14.65 21.01 -20.98
N PRO A 161 15.64 20.21 -20.52
CA PRO A 161 17.01 20.36 -21.00
C PRO A 161 17.06 20.32 -22.55
N PRO A 162 17.94 21.09 -23.20
CA PRO A 162 17.96 21.17 -24.66
C PRO A 162 18.53 19.90 -25.32
N ASN A 163 19.03 18.93 -24.54
CA ASN A 163 19.69 17.74 -25.04
C ASN A 163 19.07 16.48 -24.42
N ILE A 164 18.78 15.49 -25.27
CA ILE A 164 18.25 14.18 -24.89
C ILE A 164 19.06 13.48 -23.81
N VAL A 165 20.39 13.62 -23.82
CA VAL A 165 21.28 12.99 -22.85
C VAL A 165 20.98 13.50 -21.43
N TRP A 166 20.85 14.81 -21.26
CA TRP A 166 20.53 15.40 -19.95
C TRP A 166 19.12 15.04 -19.52
N THR A 167 18.15 15.10 -20.44
CA THR A 167 16.75 14.76 -20.14
C THR A 167 16.57 13.28 -19.80
N GLY A 168 17.42 12.40 -20.33
CA GLY A 168 17.44 10.98 -19.99
C GLY A 168 18.17 10.67 -18.67
N ILE A 169 19.26 11.37 -18.34
CA ILE A 169 20.09 11.08 -17.16
C ILE A 169 19.53 11.73 -15.88
N VAL A 170 19.13 13.00 -15.94
CA VAL A 170 18.75 13.77 -14.74
C VAL A 170 17.59 13.13 -13.96
N PRO A 171 16.57 12.49 -14.59
CA PRO A 171 15.54 11.78 -13.84
C PRO A 171 16.08 10.69 -12.92
N PHE A 172 17.16 10.00 -13.30
CA PHE A 172 17.79 9.01 -12.44
C PHE A 172 18.43 9.66 -11.22
N ILE A 173 19.09 10.80 -11.40
CA ILE A 173 19.71 11.57 -10.31
C ILE A 173 18.63 12.07 -9.35
N ILE A 174 17.57 12.71 -9.86
CA ILE A 174 16.45 13.20 -9.05
C ILE A 174 15.78 12.03 -8.33
N GLY A 175 15.49 10.94 -9.03
CA GLY A 175 14.90 9.74 -8.44
C GLY A 175 15.76 9.13 -7.34
N PHE A 176 17.07 9.09 -7.52
CA PHE A 176 18.00 8.62 -6.49
C PHE A 176 18.05 9.56 -5.27
N VAL A 177 18.04 10.88 -5.48
CA VAL A 177 17.95 11.87 -4.38
C VAL A 177 16.64 11.70 -3.61
N LEU A 178 15.50 11.55 -4.29
CA LEU A 178 14.20 11.29 -3.66
C LEU A 178 14.23 9.99 -2.83
N PHE A 179 14.83 8.94 -3.36
CA PHE A 179 15.06 7.70 -2.62
C PHE A 179 15.90 7.94 -1.36
N LEU A 180 17.02 8.66 -1.45
CA LEU A 180 17.88 8.97 -0.31
C LEU A 180 17.16 9.80 0.76
N ILE A 181 16.30 10.74 0.37
CA ILE A 181 15.48 11.53 1.30
C ILE A 181 14.55 10.61 2.10
N VAL A 182 13.85 9.70 1.42
CA VAL A 182 12.96 8.71 2.08
C VAL A 182 13.76 7.80 3.01
N MET A 183 14.95 7.35 2.57
CA MET A 183 15.83 6.53 3.41
C MET A 183 16.35 7.30 4.63
N ASN A 184 16.67 8.59 4.51
CA ASN A 184 17.10 9.40 5.66
C ASN A 184 15.97 9.61 6.66
N GLN A 185 14.77 9.96 6.19
CA GLN A 185 13.58 10.12 7.04
C GLN A 185 13.23 8.83 7.77
N THR A 186 13.39 7.68 7.13
CA THR A 186 13.17 6.37 7.75
C THR A 186 14.30 5.97 8.70
N ARG A 187 15.55 6.39 8.44
CA ARG A 187 16.70 6.19 9.35
C ARG A 187 16.58 7.01 10.63
N GLU A 188 16.13 8.26 10.54
CA GLU A 188 15.85 9.10 11.71
C GLU A 188 14.68 8.54 12.52
N ALA A 189 13.65 8.01 11.85
CA ALA A 189 12.57 7.30 12.53
C ALA A 189 13.00 5.96 13.17
N THR A 190 14.04 5.29 12.65
CA THR A 190 14.59 4.05 13.24
C THR A 190 15.68 4.31 14.30
N LYS A 191 16.11 5.56 14.50
CA LYS A 191 16.90 5.95 15.68
C LYS A 191 16.08 6.01 16.97
N GLU A 192 14.74 5.85 16.91
CA GLU A 192 13.95 5.40 18.06
C GLU A 192 14.23 3.90 18.32
N LYS A 193 15.33 3.62 19.03
CA LYS A 193 15.67 2.30 19.58
C LYS A 193 14.51 1.65 20.37
N ASP A 194 13.52 2.43 20.79
CA ASP A 194 12.36 1.98 21.57
C ASP A 194 11.28 1.26 20.76
N ARG A 195 11.11 1.53 19.45
CA ARG A 195 10.03 0.87 18.69
C ARG A 195 10.36 -0.55 18.25
N PHE A 196 11.63 -0.85 17.99
CA PHE A 196 12.04 -2.22 17.65
C PHE A 196 12.01 -3.12 18.88
N SER A 197 12.40 -2.60 20.06
CA SER A 197 12.25 -3.32 21.34
C SER A 197 10.78 -3.51 21.71
N ILE A 198 9.90 -2.52 21.51
CA ILE A 198 8.44 -2.69 21.69
C ILE A 198 7.88 -3.75 20.74
N ASN A 199 8.29 -3.76 19.47
CA ASN A 199 7.85 -4.79 18.52
C ASN A 199 8.42 -6.19 18.84
N GLN A 200 9.62 -6.28 19.44
CA GLN A 200 10.20 -7.52 19.94
C GLN A 200 9.51 -8.02 21.23
N ILE A 201 9.15 -7.10 22.12
CA ILE A 201 8.35 -7.41 23.30
C ILE A 201 6.95 -7.84 22.87
N ALA A 202 6.35 -7.17 21.89
CA ALA A 202 5.10 -7.60 21.27
C ALA A 202 5.24 -8.97 20.60
N PHE A 203 6.37 -9.24 19.92
CA PHE A 203 6.68 -10.55 19.34
C PHE A 203 6.73 -11.65 20.41
N ILE A 204 7.42 -11.42 21.53
CA ILE A 204 7.53 -12.35 22.66
C ILE A 204 6.16 -12.54 23.33
N LEU A 205 5.45 -11.47 23.65
CA LEU A 205 4.12 -11.50 24.27
C LEU A 205 3.11 -12.22 23.39
N HIS A 206 3.14 -11.99 22.08
CA HIS A 206 2.26 -12.66 21.11
C HIS A 206 2.57 -14.16 21.00
N GLY A 207 3.85 -14.55 20.96
CA GLY A 207 4.25 -15.95 21.00
C GLY A 207 3.82 -16.65 22.29
N ILE A 208 3.99 -15.98 23.43
CA ILE A 208 3.51 -16.46 24.74
C ILE A 208 1.99 -16.61 24.71
N THR A 209 1.26 -15.63 24.18
CA THR A 209 -0.21 -15.63 24.14
C THR A 209 -0.73 -16.77 23.27
N PHE A 210 -0.16 -17.01 22.10
CA PHE A 210 -0.53 -18.14 21.25
C PHE A 210 -0.16 -19.49 21.85
N GLY A 211 1.01 -19.60 22.49
CA GLY A 211 1.39 -20.81 23.22
C GLY A 211 0.41 -21.12 24.36
N TYR A 212 0.00 -20.10 25.11
CA TYR A 212 -1.01 -20.21 26.17
C TYR A 212 -2.40 -20.53 25.60
N GLU A 213 -2.82 -19.88 24.51
CA GLU A 213 -4.12 -20.14 23.88
C GLU A 213 -4.22 -21.59 23.40
N ARG A 214 -3.17 -22.08 22.72
CA ARG A 214 -3.09 -23.47 22.29
C ARG A 214 -3.14 -24.43 23.47
N SER A 215 -2.30 -24.21 24.48
CA SER A 215 -2.24 -25.08 25.67
C SER A 215 -3.56 -25.07 26.45
N ALA A 216 -4.17 -23.90 26.64
CA ALA A 216 -5.44 -23.75 27.32
C ALA A 216 -6.59 -24.40 26.54
N LYS A 217 -6.57 -24.30 25.20
CA LYS A 217 -7.54 -24.96 24.34
C LYS A 217 -7.41 -26.49 24.39
N GLU A 218 -6.18 -27.01 24.37
CA GLU A 218 -5.91 -28.45 24.50
C GLU A 218 -6.35 -28.98 25.87
N LEU A 219 -6.13 -28.23 26.95
CA LEU A 219 -6.43 -28.66 28.32
C LEU A 219 -7.88 -28.44 28.76
N LEU A 220 -8.49 -27.31 28.38
CA LEU A 220 -9.76 -26.84 28.93
C LEU A 220 -10.89 -26.78 27.89
N GLY A 221 -10.56 -26.94 26.60
CA GLY A 221 -11.49 -26.77 25.48
C GLY A 221 -11.80 -25.31 25.16
N LYS A 222 -12.19 -25.04 23.89
CA LYS A 222 -12.56 -23.70 23.39
C LYS A 222 -13.57 -22.97 24.31
N PRO A 223 -14.64 -23.61 24.84
CA PRO A 223 -15.64 -22.91 25.66
C PRO A 223 -15.09 -22.30 26.97
N ALA A 224 -14.14 -22.98 27.63
CA ALA A 224 -13.53 -22.48 28.86
C ALA A 224 -12.65 -21.24 28.59
N LEU A 225 -11.96 -21.22 27.45
CA LEU A 225 -11.11 -20.11 27.05
C LEU A 225 -11.92 -18.82 26.86
N TYR A 226 -13.07 -18.89 26.17
CA TYR A 226 -13.97 -17.75 26.01
C TYR A 226 -14.62 -17.30 27.32
N LYS A 227 -14.92 -18.24 28.23
CA LYS A 227 -15.59 -17.93 29.49
C LYS A 227 -14.66 -17.31 30.55
N TYR A 228 -13.40 -17.72 30.57
CA TYR A 228 -12.48 -17.36 31.66
C TYR A 228 -11.26 -16.54 31.22
N VAL A 229 -10.68 -16.80 30.05
CA VAL A 229 -9.44 -16.12 29.62
C VAL A 229 -9.73 -14.81 28.92
N VAL A 230 -10.75 -14.78 28.06
CA VAL A 230 -11.12 -13.58 27.29
C VAL A 230 -11.54 -12.40 28.19
N PRO A 231 -12.38 -12.58 29.24
CA PRO A 231 -12.74 -11.48 30.15
C PRO A 231 -11.54 -10.93 30.95
N GLU A 232 -10.61 -11.78 31.40
CA GLU A 232 -9.41 -11.33 32.11
C GLU A 232 -8.45 -10.58 31.17
N THR A 233 -8.31 -11.07 29.95
CA THR A 233 -7.54 -10.40 28.89
C THR A 233 -8.15 -9.03 28.58
N TYR A 234 -9.48 -8.92 28.61
CA TYR A 234 -10.20 -7.66 28.45
C TYR A 234 -9.80 -6.63 29.52
N GLU A 235 -9.80 -6.99 30.80
CA GLU A 235 -9.40 -6.08 31.89
C GLU A 235 -7.93 -5.65 31.79
N PHE A 236 -7.06 -6.56 31.34
CA PHE A 236 -5.65 -6.24 31.13
C PHE A 236 -5.46 -5.27 29.96
N ILE A 237 -6.16 -5.50 28.85
CA ILE A 237 -6.19 -4.60 27.70
C ILE A 237 -6.69 -3.21 28.11
N GLU A 238 -7.79 -3.12 28.87
CA GLU A 238 -8.34 -1.84 29.34
C GLU A 238 -7.29 -1.01 30.12
N ARG A 239 -6.52 -1.66 31.01
CA ARG A 239 -5.44 -1.01 31.76
C ARG A 239 -4.28 -0.55 30.87
N MET A 240 -3.83 -1.41 29.96
CA MET A 240 -2.73 -1.10 29.03
C MET A 240 -3.07 0.03 28.07
N MET A 241 -4.32 0.09 27.59
CA MET A 241 -4.80 1.11 26.68
C MET A 241 -4.86 2.49 27.37
N ASN A 242 -5.35 2.54 28.61
CA ASN A 242 -5.35 3.78 29.39
C ASN A 242 -3.94 4.32 29.62
N MET A 243 -2.95 3.44 29.85
CA MET A 243 -1.54 3.84 29.96
C MET A 243 -0.96 4.39 28.65
N SER A 244 -1.51 3.98 27.52
CA SER A 244 -1.11 4.44 26.18
C SER A 244 -1.82 5.74 25.76
N GLY A 245 -2.55 6.39 26.68
CA GLY A 245 -3.32 7.61 26.42
C GLY A 245 -4.67 7.38 25.72
N PHE A 246 -5.08 6.12 25.57
CA PHE A 246 -6.38 5.78 25.00
C PHE A 246 -7.42 5.66 26.10
N ASP A 247 -8.28 6.66 26.22
CA ASP A 247 -9.34 6.68 27.22
C ASP A 247 -10.47 5.73 26.82
N MET A 248 -10.48 4.52 27.40
CA MET A 248 -11.54 3.54 27.18
C MET A 248 -12.92 4.09 27.63
N LYS A 249 -12.97 5.01 28.62
CA LYS A 249 -14.22 5.66 29.04
C LYS A 249 -14.78 6.60 27.98
N LYS A 250 -13.93 7.07 27.06
CA LYS A 250 -14.38 7.82 25.89
C LYS A 250 -15.20 6.94 24.95
N LEU A 251 -14.81 5.67 24.77
CA LEU A 251 -15.54 4.71 23.93
C LEU A 251 -16.91 4.36 24.52
N GLU A 252 -17.03 4.28 25.85
CA GLU A 252 -18.29 3.99 26.55
C GLU A 252 -19.41 5.00 26.26
N ARG A 253 -19.04 6.21 25.81
CA ARG A 253 -19.98 7.29 25.46
C ARG A 253 -20.28 7.35 23.96
N MET A 254 -19.70 6.46 23.16
CA MET A 254 -19.84 6.42 21.71
C MET A 254 -20.82 5.34 21.28
N SER A 255 -21.40 5.52 20.09
CA SER A 255 -22.06 4.41 19.41
C SER A 255 -21.03 3.31 19.11
N LEU A 256 -21.45 2.05 19.03
CA LEU A 256 -20.55 0.94 18.70
C LEU A 256 -19.77 1.21 17.39
N ASN A 257 -20.46 1.74 16.38
CA ASN A 257 -19.83 2.08 15.11
C ASN A 257 -18.75 3.15 15.24
N ASP A 258 -18.97 4.17 16.07
CA ASP A 258 -18.00 5.24 16.24
C ASP A 258 -16.84 4.81 17.13
N ALA A 259 -17.10 4.00 18.16
CA ALA A 259 -16.05 3.39 18.97
C ALA A 259 -15.11 2.51 18.13
N MET A 260 -15.68 1.73 17.20
CA MET A 260 -14.94 0.87 16.28
C MET A 260 -14.12 1.68 15.25
N LYS A 261 -14.63 2.83 14.80
CA LYS A 261 -13.85 3.78 13.96
C LYS A 261 -12.71 4.41 14.74
N GLU A 262 -12.96 4.84 15.97
CA GLU A 262 -11.93 5.44 16.84
C GLU A 262 -10.82 4.44 17.14
N PHE A 263 -11.19 3.19 17.43
CA PHE A 263 -10.22 2.09 17.57
C PHE A 263 -9.37 1.89 16.32
N SER A 264 -10.01 1.89 15.14
CA SER A 264 -9.30 1.74 13.87
C SER A 264 -8.31 2.89 13.65
N LYS A 265 -8.72 4.13 13.95
CA LYS A 265 -7.87 5.33 13.83
C LYS A 265 -6.69 5.27 14.79
N MET A 266 -6.91 4.84 16.02
CA MET A 266 -5.85 4.70 17.01
C MET A 266 -4.81 3.67 16.60
N ALA A 267 -5.22 2.51 16.08
CA ALA A 267 -4.29 1.51 15.56
C ALA A 267 -3.39 2.05 14.42
N GLU A 268 -3.92 2.98 13.62
CA GLU A 268 -3.16 3.71 12.58
C GLU A 268 -2.21 4.76 13.17
N GLU A 269 -2.65 5.50 14.18
CA GLU A 269 -1.88 6.56 14.87
C GLU A 269 -0.68 6.02 15.63
N ILE A 270 -0.84 4.89 16.32
CA ILE A 270 0.27 4.22 17.03
C ILE A 270 1.20 3.42 16.10
N GLU A 271 0.93 3.44 14.78
CA GLU A 271 1.71 2.74 13.77
C GLU A 271 1.86 1.22 14.03
N MET A 272 0.84 0.58 14.62
CA MET A 272 0.81 -0.89 14.77
C MET A 272 0.08 -1.58 13.59
N ALA A 273 -0.75 -0.86 12.86
CA ALA A 273 -1.30 -1.28 11.57
C ALA A 273 -1.41 -0.09 10.62
N GLU A 274 -1.31 -0.32 9.30
CA GLU A 274 -1.61 0.74 8.32
C GLU A 274 -3.09 1.08 8.32
N LYS A 275 -3.94 0.06 8.51
CA LYS A 275 -5.39 0.21 8.54
C LYS A 275 -6.03 -1.00 9.20
N ILE A 276 -7.04 -0.75 10.03
CA ILE A 276 -8.01 -1.77 10.45
C ILE A 276 -9.32 -1.45 9.74
N LYS A 277 -9.81 -2.36 8.90
CA LYS A 277 -11.12 -2.22 8.26
C LYS A 277 -12.14 -3.07 8.98
N ILE A 278 -13.25 -2.43 9.32
CA ILE A 278 -14.40 -3.09 9.94
C ILE A 278 -15.53 -3.03 8.94
N LYS A 279 -16.02 -4.20 8.52
CA LYS A 279 -17.11 -4.32 7.54
C LYS A 279 -18.25 -5.12 8.16
N TRP A 280 -19.37 -4.45 8.37
CA TRP A 280 -20.61 -5.09 8.79
C TRP A 280 -21.22 -5.85 7.60
N LYS A 281 -21.55 -7.12 7.83
CA LYS A 281 -22.31 -7.96 6.89
C LYS A 281 -23.82 -7.92 7.20
N SER A 282 -24.15 -7.73 8.47
CA SER A 282 -25.50 -7.60 9.03
C SER A 282 -25.40 -6.80 10.34
N GLU A 283 -26.52 -6.61 11.05
CA GLU A 283 -26.53 -5.92 12.36
C GLU A 283 -25.75 -6.66 13.44
N ASP A 284 -25.63 -7.98 13.33
CA ASP A 284 -25.00 -8.86 14.31
C ASP A 284 -23.66 -9.43 13.85
N THR A 285 -23.31 -9.31 12.56
CA THR A 285 -22.12 -9.95 11.99
C THR A 285 -21.23 -8.95 11.29
N PHE A 286 -19.94 -8.99 11.62
CA PHE A 286 -18.94 -8.12 11.01
C PHE A 286 -17.60 -8.82 10.83
N THR A 287 -16.78 -8.25 9.95
CA THR A 287 -15.41 -8.71 9.71
C THR A 287 -14.42 -7.62 10.04
N ILE A 288 -13.29 -8.02 10.62
CA ILE A 288 -12.14 -7.16 10.88
C ILE A 288 -11.02 -7.63 9.97
N GLU A 289 -10.52 -6.71 9.16
CA GLU A 289 -9.39 -6.91 8.26
C GLU A 289 -8.26 -5.97 8.71
N SER A 290 -7.22 -6.54 9.31
CA SER A 290 -5.98 -5.83 9.60
C SER A 290 -5.09 -5.81 8.36
N ILE A 291 -4.46 -4.66 8.06
CA ILE A 291 -3.67 -4.46 6.84
C ILE A 291 -2.31 -3.87 7.21
N ASN A 292 -1.24 -4.51 6.73
CA ASN A 292 0.15 -4.19 7.06
C ASN A 292 0.34 -4.02 8.58
N CYS A 293 -0.08 -5.01 9.37
CA CYS A 293 0.10 -4.95 10.82
C CYS A 293 1.51 -5.40 11.24
N SER A 294 2.06 -4.80 12.30
CA SER A 294 3.38 -5.15 12.83
C SER A 294 3.47 -6.63 13.23
N THR A 295 2.36 -7.19 13.71
CA THR A 295 2.24 -8.62 14.07
C THR A 295 2.25 -9.56 12.85
N ALA A 296 2.11 -9.05 11.62
CA ALA A 296 2.21 -9.88 10.42
C ALA A 296 3.60 -10.50 10.25
N ARG A 297 4.65 -9.79 10.66
CA ARG A 297 6.03 -10.28 10.67
C ARG A 297 6.27 -11.37 11.71
N VAL A 298 5.53 -11.34 12.82
CA VAL A 298 5.61 -12.40 13.85
C VAL A 298 5.13 -13.72 13.26
N ARG A 299 4.05 -13.69 12.47
CA ARG A 299 3.45 -14.91 11.91
C ARG A 299 4.24 -15.50 10.76
N SER A 300 5.08 -14.73 10.06
CA SER A 300 5.92 -15.28 8.99
C SER A 300 6.98 -16.27 9.48
N VAL A 301 7.18 -16.40 10.80
CA VAL A 301 8.05 -17.44 11.39
C VAL A 301 7.27 -18.60 12.03
N MET A 302 5.93 -18.56 12.02
CA MET A 302 5.08 -19.63 12.52
C MET A 302 4.67 -20.54 11.35
N ASN A 303 4.47 -21.83 11.60
CA ASN A 303 4.03 -22.77 10.58
C ASN A 303 2.49 -22.74 10.41
N GLU A 304 1.97 -23.23 9.28
CA GLU A 304 0.52 -23.15 8.96
C GLU A 304 -0.35 -23.88 9.99
N GLN A 305 0.17 -24.97 10.57
CA GLN A 305 -0.50 -25.76 11.60
C GLN A 305 -0.63 -25.00 12.93
N GLU A 306 0.36 -24.17 13.28
CA GLU A 306 0.30 -23.28 14.45
C GLU A 306 -0.73 -22.15 14.28
N LEU A 307 -1.05 -21.79 13.05
CA LEU A 307 -2.05 -20.76 12.72
C LEU A 307 -3.45 -21.34 12.53
N GLU A 308 -3.59 -22.66 12.49
CA GLU A 308 -4.86 -23.35 12.41
C GLU A 308 -5.68 -23.06 13.68
N ASP A 309 -6.90 -22.54 13.51
CA ASP A 309 -7.76 -22.04 14.58
C ASP A 309 -7.30 -20.79 15.35
N ALA A 310 -6.16 -20.19 15.02
CA ALA A 310 -5.67 -19.01 15.75
C ALA A 310 -6.53 -17.76 15.50
N VAL A 311 -6.64 -16.89 16.50
CA VAL A 311 -7.39 -15.64 16.43
C VAL A 311 -6.45 -14.43 16.39
N CYS A 312 -6.68 -13.53 15.45
CA CYS A 312 -5.95 -12.27 15.35
C CYS A 312 -6.24 -11.40 16.57
N PRO A 313 -5.21 -10.86 17.27
CA PRO A 313 -5.46 -10.02 18.44
C PRO A 313 -6.31 -8.78 18.15
N TRP A 314 -6.20 -8.17 16.97
CA TRP A 314 -7.08 -7.05 16.59
C TRP A 314 -8.57 -7.45 16.62
N ALA A 315 -8.88 -8.71 16.36
CA ALA A 315 -10.22 -9.24 16.49
C ALA A 315 -10.65 -9.43 17.95
N LEU A 316 -9.75 -9.89 18.81
CA LEU A 316 -9.99 -9.96 20.26
C LEU A 316 -10.25 -8.56 20.83
N PHE A 317 -9.43 -7.56 20.47
CA PHE A 317 -9.63 -6.17 20.89
C PHE A 317 -10.97 -5.59 20.45
N SER A 318 -11.39 -5.91 19.23
CA SER A 318 -12.70 -5.47 18.75
C SER A 318 -13.86 -6.20 19.41
N ALA A 319 -13.72 -7.50 19.68
CA ALA A 319 -14.68 -8.26 20.45
C ALA A 319 -14.83 -7.68 21.86
N SER A 320 -13.71 -7.30 22.47
CA SER A 320 -13.64 -6.58 23.74
C SER A 320 -14.48 -5.31 23.72
N ILE A 321 -14.27 -4.43 22.74
CA ILE A 321 -15.04 -3.18 22.61
C ILE A 321 -16.55 -3.47 22.47
N VAL A 322 -16.92 -4.43 21.61
CA VAL A 322 -18.33 -4.79 21.40
C VAL A 322 -18.95 -5.32 22.69
N ASN A 323 -18.27 -6.23 23.38
CA ASN A 323 -18.75 -6.81 24.63
C ASN A 323 -18.96 -5.73 25.71
N LYS A 324 -17.99 -4.83 25.89
CA LYS A 324 -18.10 -3.73 26.87
C LYS A 324 -19.28 -2.80 26.58
N LEU A 325 -19.48 -2.42 25.31
CA LEU A 325 -20.51 -1.46 24.93
C LEU A 325 -21.91 -2.05 24.87
N THR A 326 -22.02 -3.34 24.57
CA THR A 326 -23.34 -3.99 24.34
C THR A 326 -23.73 -4.97 25.43
N GLY A 327 -22.80 -5.42 26.26
CA GLY A 327 -22.99 -6.51 27.22
C GLY A 327 -23.21 -7.88 26.57
N LYS A 328 -23.08 -7.99 25.24
CA LYS A 328 -23.35 -9.21 24.47
C LYS A 328 -22.08 -10.03 24.28
N GLU A 329 -22.22 -11.35 24.30
CA GLU A 329 -21.15 -12.27 23.95
C GLU A 329 -20.90 -12.26 22.44
N LEU A 330 -19.70 -12.65 22.02
CA LEU A 330 -19.34 -12.77 20.61
C LEU A 330 -18.82 -14.17 20.30
N ALA A 331 -19.31 -14.74 19.19
CA ALA A 331 -18.65 -15.86 18.54
C ALA A 331 -17.57 -15.32 17.61
N ILE A 332 -16.32 -15.77 17.80
CA ILE A 332 -15.17 -15.38 17.00
C ILE A 332 -14.73 -16.59 16.18
N LYS A 333 -14.74 -16.46 14.85
CA LYS A 333 -14.21 -17.50 13.96
C LYS A 333 -12.67 -17.43 13.91
N PRO A 334 -12.00 -18.55 13.62
CA PRO A 334 -10.58 -18.54 13.28
C PRO A 334 -10.24 -17.48 12.24
N SER A 335 -9.10 -16.83 12.43
CA SER A 335 -8.63 -15.80 11.51
C SER A 335 -8.04 -16.41 10.25
N LYS A 336 -8.38 -15.83 9.10
CA LYS A 336 -7.69 -16.09 7.84
C LYS A 336 -6.48 -15.16 7.77
N PHE A 337 -5.30 -15.72 8.02
CA PHE A 337 -4.04 -15.00 7.99
C PHE A 337 -3.54 -14.86 6.54
N ASN A 338 -2.99 -13.69 6.21
CA ASN A 338 -2.24 -13.47 4.98
C ASN A 338 -0.90 -12.80 5.30
N GLU A 339 -0.09 -12.57 4.27
CA GLU A 339 1.28 -12.06 4.42
C GLU A 339 1.38 -10.72 5.17
N ILE A 340 0.30 -9.93 5.18
CA ILE A 340 0.30 -8.54 5.66
C ILE A 340 -0.65 -8.28 6.83
N GLY A 341 -1.46 -9.26 7.20
CA GLY A 341 -2.61 -9.02 8.05
C GLY A 341 -3.46 -10.24 8.29
N ALA A 342 -4.68 -10.02 8.76
CA ALA A 342 -5.62 -11.10 9.00
C ALA A 342 -7.05 -10.60 8.84
N ILE A 343 -7.91 -11.50 8.38
CA ILE A 343 -9.35 -11.29 8.30
C ILE A 343 -10.02 -12.22 9.31
N THR A 344 -10.83 -11.64 10.19
CA THR A 344 -11.56 -12.40 11.22
C THR A 344 -13.02 -12.03 11.17
N GLU A 345 -13.90 -13.03 11.25
CA GLU A 345 -15.34 -12.83 11.31
C GLU A 345 -15.82 -12.98 12.74
N LEU A 346 -16.68 -12.05 13.16
CA LEU A 346 -17.27 -11.98 14.49
C LEU A 346 -18.78 -11.89 14.36
N LYS A 347 -19.48 -12.61 15.25
CA LYS A 347 -20.93 -12.59 15.36
C LYS A 347 -21.34 -12.28 16.80
N ILE A 348 -22.13 -11.24 16.97
CA ILE A 348 -22.76 -10.88 18.24
C ILE A 348 -23.84 -11.91 18.54
N LEU A 349 -23.77 -12.53 19.71
CA LEU A 349 -24.76 -13.50 20.17
C LEU A 349 -25.85 -12.78 20.95
N GLU A 350 -27.10 -13.15 20.72
CA GLU A 350 -28.18 -12.75 21.61
C GLU A 350 -27.97 -13.40 22.98
N GLN A 351 -28.16 -12.63 24.06
CA GLN A 351 -28.14 -13.19 25.41
C GLN A 351 -29.20 -14.28 25.49
N LYS A 352 -28.77 -15.53 25.68
CA LYS A 352 -29.67 -16.52 26.28
C LYS A 352 -29.98 -15.99 27.67
N GLU A 353 -31.25 -15.69 27.94
CA GLU A 353 -31.74 -15.47 29.30
C GLU A 353 -31.15 -16.59 30.17
N LYS A 354 -30.34 -16.21 31.16
CA LYS A 354 -29.77 -17.15 32.13
C LYS A 354 -30.97 -17.72 32.90
N SER A 355 -31.45 -18.88 32.48
CA SER A 355 -32.44 -19.70 33.21
C SER A 355 -31.80 -20.35 34.42
#